data_AF-A0A0A2CJQ7-F1
#
_entry.id   AF-A0A0A2CJQ7-F1
#
_cell.length_a   1.000
_cell.length_b   1.000
_cell.length_c   1.000
_cell.angle_alpha   90.00
_cell.angle_beta   90.00
_cell.angle_gamma   90.00
#
_symmetry.space_group_name_H-M   'P 1'
#
loop_
_entity.id
_entity.type
_entity.pdbx_description
1 polymer ?
#
loop_
_entity_poly.entity_id
_entity_poly.type
_entity_poly.pdbx_seq_one_letter_code
_entity_poly.pdbx_strand_id
1 'polypeptide(L)'
;MVHNGLEKLQNPEGFSEFVIGQHLDFLPGDPLLWTYAAALTEIICPIGIAFGLATRLCALGLLSTMAFAITYHLFDTGLQGFPFAVVENHSYAFELSGVYATTFFYFLCAGPGRISLAARNKAKANSVRMKLIKEINKVKI
;
A
#
# COMPACT_ATOMS: atom_id res chain seq x y z
N MET A 1 -1.45 2.91 8.61
CA MET A 1 -2.27 2.50 7.44
C MET A 1 -3.74 2.35 7.81
N VAL A 2 -4.16 1.31 8.55
CA VAL A 2 -5.60 1.10 8.79
C VAL A 2 -6.25 2.28 9.50
N HIS A 3 -5.62 2.86 10.53
CA HIS A 3 -6.15 4.06 11.19
C HIS A 3 -6.28 5.25 10.23
N ASN A 4 -5.26 5.51 9.39
CA ASN A 4 -5.30 6.58 8.38
C ASN A 4 -6.48 6.40 7.41
N GLY A 5 -6.80 5.16 7.04
CA GLY A 5 -7.93 4.88 6.17
C GLY A 5 -9.27 5.07 6.88
N LEU A 6 -9.36 4.69 8.17
CA LEU A 6 -10.57 4.92 8.98
C LEU A 6 -10.83 6.41 9.21
N GLU A 7 -9.79 7.21 9.47
CA GLU A 7 -9.91 8.67 9.61
C GLU A 7 -10.43 9.32 8.32
N LYS A 8 -9.94 8.88 7.15
CA LYS A 8 -10.45 9.34 5.85
C LYS A 8 -11.93 8.98 5.63
N LEU A 9 -12.40 7.85 6.16
CA LEU A 9 -13.82 7.47 6.08
C LEU A 9 -14.71 8.22 7.08
N GLN A 10 -14.15 8.74 8.17
CA GLN A 10 -14.89 9.52 9.16
C GLN A 10 -15.22 10.94 8.68
N ASN A 11 -14.32 11.56 7.88
CA ASN A 11 -14.54 12.88 7.29
C ASN A 11 -13.98 12.94 5.85
N PRO A 12 -14.63 12.25 4.90
CA PRO A 12 -14.14 12.18 3.53
C PRO A 12 -14.22 13.53 2.82
N GLU A 13 -15.23 14.36 3.10
CA GLU A 13 -15.36 15.69 2.50
C GLU A 13 -14.20 16.60 2.92
N GLY A 14 -13.89 16.66 4.23
CA GLY A 14 -12.78 17.47 4.74
C GLY A 14 -11.43 17.04 4.19
N PHE A 15 -11.16 15.73 4.12
CA PHE A 15 -9.91 15.25 3.52
C PHE A 15 -9.83 15.59 2.02
N SER A 16 -10.95 15.48 1.30
CA SER A 16 -11.02 15.79 -0.12
C SER A 16 -10.78 17.26 -0.40
N GLU A 17 -11.31 18.16 0.43
CA GLU A 17 -11.15 19.60 0.27
C GLU A 17 -9.74 20.06 0.67
N PHE A 18 -9.29 19.74 1.89
CA PHE A 18 -8.06 20.29 2.46
C PHE A 18 -6.78 19.56 2.05
N VAL A 19 -6.86 18.29 1.65
CA VAL A 19 -5.69 17.52 1.22
C VAL A 19 -5.68 17.39 -0.29
N ILE A 20 -6.72 16.81 -0.87
CA ILE A 20 -6.70 16.49 -2.30
C ILE A 20 -6.93 17.73 -3.16
N GLY A 21 -7.98 18.50 -2.87
CA GLY A 21 -8.33 19.69 -3.65
C GLY A 21 -7.33 20.83 -3.52
N GLN A 22 -6.72 21.00 -2.34
CA GLN A 22 -5.74 22.08 -2.11
C GLN A 22 -4.30 21.72 -2.50
N HIS A 23 -3.88 20.47 -2.31
CA HIS A 23 -2.46 20.10 -2.43
C HIS A 23 -2.19 19.06 -3.54
N LEU A 24 -3.24 18.41 -4.07
CA LEU A 24 -3.14 17.38 -5.12
C LEU A 24 -4.10 17.68 -6.29
N ASP A 25 -4.28 18.97 -6.61
CA ASP A 25 -5.17 19.49 -7.66
C ASP A 25 -4.82 18.99 -9.08
N PHE A 26 -3.60 18.50 -9.27
CA PHE A 26 -3.17 17.85 -10.51
C PHE A 26 -3.86 16.49 -10.76
N LEU A 27 -4.52 15.90 -9.77
CA LEU A 27 -5.24 14.64 -9.94
C LEU A 27 -6.54 14.87 -10.73
N PRO A 28 -6.78 14.13 -11.82
CA PRO A 28 -7.98 14.32 -12.63
C PRO A 28 -9.23 13.81 -11.91
N GLY A 29 -10.35 14.49 -12.11
CA GLY A 29 -11.66 14.06 -11.62
C GLY A 29 -12.01 14.63 -10.25
N ASP A 30 -12.92 13.94 -9.56
CA ASP A 30 -13.46 14.38 -8.27
C ASP A 30 -12.49 14.02 -7.13
N PRO A 31 -12.01 15.01 -6.33
CA PRO A 31 -11.20 14.77 -5.14
C PRO A 31 -11.79 13.73 -4.18
N LEU A 32 -13.13 13.67 -4.10
CA LEU A 32 -13.83 12.72 -3.23
C LEU A 32 -13.57 11.26 -3.62
N LEU A 33 -13.48 10.97 -4.91
CA LEU A 33 -13.16 9.63 -5.41
C LEU A 33 -11.74 9.20 -4.98
N TRP A 34 -10.78 10.13 -5.04
CA TRP A 34 -9.41 9.88 -4.61
C TRP A 34 -9.31 9.64 -3.10
N THR A 35 -10.11 10.34 -2.30
CA THR A 35 -10.18 10.11 -0.85
C THR A 35 -10.70 8.71 -0.53
N TYR A 36 -11.80 8.28 -1.17
CA TYR A 36 -12.32 6.92 -1.00
C TYR A 36 -11.34 5.87 -1.51
N ALA A 37 -10.69 6.10 -2.65
CA ALA A 37 -9.68 5.19 -3.19
C ALA A 37 -8.49 5.03 -2.23
N ALA A 38 -7.99 6.14 -1.66
CA ALA A 38 -6.94 6.11 -0.66
C ALA A 38 -7.40 5.37 0.60
N ALA A 39 -8.58 5.70 1.13
CA ALA A 39 -9.13 5.07 2.33
C ALA A 39 -9.27 3.54 2.20
N LEU A 40 -9.88 3.09 1.10
CA LEU A 40 -10.03 1.66 0.79
C LEU A 40 -8.68 0.97 0.62
N THR A 41 -7.74 1.62 -0.06
CA THR A 41 -6.38 1.10 -0.26
C THR A 41 -5.68 0.91 1.08
N GLU A 42 -5.76 1.88 1.99
CA GLU A 42 -5.13 1.85 3.30
C GLU A 42 -5.74 0.86 4.29
N ILE A 43 -6.97 0.40 4.04
CA ILE A 43 -7.66 -0.61 4.86
C ILE A 43 -7.45 -2.02 4.27
N ILE A 44 -7.67 -2.20 2.97
CA ILE A 44 -7.68 -3.51 2.32
C ILE A 44 -6.26 -4.02 2.07
N CYS A 45 -5.37 -3.17 1.57
CA CYS A 45 -4.03 -3.60 1.16
C CYS A 45 -3.15 -4.11 2.31
N PRO A 46 -3.18 -3.54 3.53
CA PRO A 46 -2.40 -4.10 4.64
C PRO A 46 -2.86 -5.50 5.03
N ILE A 47 -4.15 -5.78 4.95
CA ILE A 47 -4.72 -7.12 5.17
C ILE A 47 -4.22 -8.07 4.08
N GLY A 48 -4.24 -7.64 2.81
CA GLY A 48 -3.68 -8.39 1.69
C GLY A 48 -2.20 -8.73 1.88
N ILE A 49 -1.38 -7.75 2.28
CA ILE A 49 0.04 -7.96 2.59
C ILE A 49 0.22 -8.93 3.77
N ALA A 50 -0.54 -8.76 4.86
CA ALA A 50 -0.44 -9.63 6.05
C ALA A 50 -0.69 -11.11 5.73
N PHE A 51 -1.67 -11.40 4.87
CA PHE A 51 -1.94 -12.76 4.40
C PHE A 51 -1.04 -13.21 3.23
N GLY A 52 -0.27 -12.29 2.66
CA GLY A 52 0.56 -12.53 1.49
C GLY A 52 -0.25 -12.79 0.22
N LEU A 53 -1.44 -12.18 0.10
CA LEU A 53 -2.32 -12.24 -1.06
C LEU A 53 -2.13 -10.98 -1.91
N ALA A 54 -1.91 -11.15 -3.21
CA ALA A 54 -1.70 -10.04 -4.14
C ALA A 54 -0.66 -9.00 -3.65
N THR A 55 0.34 -9.42 -2.87
CA THR A 55 1.25 -8.52 -2.11
C THR A 55 1.88 -7.43 -2.97
N ARG A 56 2.26 -7.71 -4.22
CA ARG A 56 2.82 -6.69 -5.11
C ARG A 56 1.82 -5.59 -5.45
N LEU A 57 0.56 -5.95 -5.75
CA LEU A 57 -0.49 -4.98 -6.04
C LEU A 57 -0.87 -4.19 -4.79
N CYS A 58 -1.00 -4.86 -3.65
CA CYS A 58 -1.28 -4.20 -2.37
C CYS A 58 -0.15 -3.26 -1.95
N ALA A 59 1.11 -3.68 -2.13
CA ALA A 59 2.29 -2.86 -1.85
C ALA A 59 2.38 -1.67 -2.80
N LEU A 60 2.05 -1.83 -4.09
CA LEU A 60 1.99 -0.73 -5.03
C LEU A 60 0.93 0.30 -4.62
N GLY A 61 -0.27 -0.14 -4.25
CA GLY A 61 -1.33 0.76 -3.79
C GLY A 61 -0.93 1.55 -2.55
N LEU A 62 -0.38 0.87 -1.53
CA LEU A 62 0.09 1.53 -0.31
C LEU A 62 1.31 2.42 -0.55
N LEU A 63 2.21 2.05 -1.46
CA LEU A 63 3.30 2.91 -1.88
C LEU A 63 2.78 4.20 -2.51
N SER A 64 1.76 4.11 -3.37
CA SER A 64 1.12 5.28 -3.97
C SER A 64 0.49 6.20 -2.92
N THR A 65 -0.23 5.66 -1.93
CA THR A 65 -0.82 6.52 -0.88
C THR A 65 0.25 7.18 -0.01
N MET A 66 1.37 6.50 0.25
CA MET A 66 2.50 7.11 0.96
C MET A 66 3.23 8.15 0.12
N ALA A 67 3.36 7.95 -1.20
CA ALA A 67 3.93 8.94 -2.10
C ALA A 67 3.10 10.23 -2.09
N PHE A 68 1.76 10.13 -2.19
CA PHE A 68 0.88 11.30 -2.07
C PHE A 68 0.96 11.96 -0.70
N ALA A 69 1.06 11.18 0.38
CA ALA A 69 1.23 11.72 1.73
C ALA A 69 2.55 12.49 1.89
N ILE A 70 3.66 11.98 1.33
CA ILE A 70 4.94 12.68 1.31
C ILE A 70 4.81 14.00 0.52
N THR A 71 4.22 13.96 -0.68
CA THR A 71 3.99 15.17 -1.49
C THR A 71 3.16 16.21 -0.73
N TYR A 72 2.08 15.78 -0.08
CA TYR A 72 1.25 16.64 0.77
C TYR A 72 2.07 17.31 1.88
N HIS A 73 2.82 16.53 2.67
CA HIS A 73 3.65 17.10 3.74
C HIS A 73 4.74 18.04 3.24
N LEU A 74 5.32 17.77 2.06
CA LEU A 74 6.29 18.65 1.43
C LEU A 74 5.67 19.96 0.92
N PHE A 75 4.43 19.94 0.45
CA PHE A 75 3.73 21.15 0.03
C PHE A 75 3.20 21.97 1.21
N ASP A 76 2.70 21.32 2.25
CA ASP A 76 2.16 21.98 3.44
C ASP A 76 3.27 22.57 4.32
N THR A 77 4.31 21.80 4.63
CA THR A 77 5.34 22.17 5.62
C THR A 77 6.74 22.36 5.04
N GLY A 78 6.95 22.05 3.76
CA GLY A 78 8.28 22.07 3.14
C GLY A 78 9.22 20.99 3.70
N LEU A 79 10.52 21.23 3.59
CA LEU A 79 11.55 20.31 4.09
C LEU A 79 11.83 20.45 5.59
N GLN A 80 11.20 21.41 6.29
CA GLN A 80 11.40 21.68 7.71
C GLN A 80 12.89 21.75 8.14
N GLY A 81 13.79 22.17 7.23
CA GLY A 81 15.24 22.24 7.46
C GLY A 81 16.00 20.90 7.47
N PHE A 82 15.40 19.84 6.93
CA PHE A 82 16.05 18.54 6.72
C PHE A 82 17.38 18.66 5.97
N PRO A 83 18.44 17.89 6.33
CA PRO A 83 18.47 16.83 7.35
C PRO A 83 18.94 17.27 8.74
N PHE A 84 19.37 18.52 8.92
CA PHE A 84 20.10 18.96 10.11
C PHE A 84 19.28 19.82 11.10
N ALA A 85 18.01 20.10 10.80
CA ALA A 85 17.17 20.89 11.69
C ALA A 85 16.68 20.12 12.91
N VAL A 86 16.51 20.85 14.01
CA VAL A 86 15.82 20.36 15.21
C VAL A 86 14.36 20.79 15.09
N VAL A 87 13.49 19.85 14.74
CA VAL A 87 12.05 20.08 14.61
C VAL A 87 11.41 20.04 16.01
N GLU A 88 10.51 20.98 16.31
CA GLU A 88 9.81 21.05 17.60
C GLU A 88 9.03 19.76 17.92
N ASN A 89 8.45 19.13 16.90
CA ASN A 89 7.72 17.87 17.01
C ASN A 89 8.62 16.62 17.06
N HIS A 90 9.94 16.79 17.22
CA HIS A 90 10.96 15.73 17.30
C HIS A 90 11.06 14.77 16.10
N SER A 91 10.23 14.94 15.07
CA SER A 91 10.22 14.15 13.83
C SER A 91 9.75 15.03 12.68
N TYR A 92 10.27 14.76 11.48
CA TYR A 92 9.82 15.47 10.28
C TYR A 92 8.43 14.98 9.88
N ALA A 93 7.55 15.87 9.42
CA ALA A 93 6.16 15.51 9.11
C ALA A 93 6.06 14.38 8.05
N PHE A 94 7.00 14.33 7.10
CA PHE A 94 7.08 13.31 6.06
C PHE A 94 7.86 12.04 6.46
N GLU A 95 8.43 11.97 7.66
CA GLU A 95 9.30 10.85 8.08
C GLU A 95 8.52 9.53 8.17
N LEU A 96 7.36 9.55 8.83
CA LEU A 96 6.51 8.37 9.00
C LEU A 96 6.04 7.81 7.65
N SER A 97 5.58 8.69 6.75
CA SER A 97 5.17 8.29 5.39
C SER A 97 6.36 7.81 4.55
N GLY A 98 7.55 8.38 4.74
CA GLY A 98 8.80 7.93 4.13
C GLY A 98 9.21 6.51 4.53
N VAL A 99 9.13 6.18 5.83
CA VAL A 99 9.43 4.83 6.33
C VAL A 99 8.43 3.81 5.78
N TYR A 100 7.14 4.15 5.75
CA TYR A 100 6.10 3.31 5.16
C TYR A 100 6.30 3.12 3.65
N ALA A 101 6.59 4.19 2.90
CA ALA A 101 6.89 4.11 1.47
C ALA A 101 8.05 3.15 1.19
N THR A 102 9.16 3.29 1.91
CA THR A 102 10.34 2.43 1.74
C THR A 102 10.02 0.97 2.05
N THR A 103 9.23 0.73 3.11
CA THR A 103 8.79 -0.62 3.49
C THR A 103 7.91 -1.25 2.40
N PHE A 104 6.94 -0.52 1.85
CA PHE A 104 6.08 -1.03 0.78
C PHE A 104 6.85 -1.20 -0.53
N PHE A 105 7.81 -0.32 -0.83
CA PHE A 105 8.70 -0.50 -1.97
C PHE A 105 9.51 -1.79 -1.87
N TYR A 106 10.01 -2.14 -0.68
CA TYR A 106 10.64 -3.44 -0.45
C TYR A 106 9.67 -4.60 -0.75
N PHE A 107 8.44 -4.56 -0.24
CA PHE A 107 7.43 -5.60 -0.53
C PHE A 107 7.03 -5.67 -2.00
N LEU A 108 7.05 -4.54 -2.71
CA LEU A 108 6.82 -4.48 -4.15
C LEU A 108 7.90 -5.26 -4.92
N CYS A 109 9.17 -5.07 -4.56
CA CYS A 109 10.30 -5.77 -5.17
C CYS A 109 10.38 -7.25 -4.73
N ALA A 110 10.35 -7.52 -3.41
CA ALA A 110 10.55 -8.85 -2.83
C ALA A 110 9.34 -9.78 -2.99
N GLY A 111 8.11 -9.24 -2.97
CA GLY A 111 6.87 -10.00 -3.06
C GLY A 111 6.42 -10.68 -1.75
N PRO A 112 5.46 -11.64 -1.81
CA PRO A 112 4.74 -12.18 -0.65
C PRO A 112 5.55 -13.09 0.31
N GLY A 113 6.82 -13.37 0.04
CA GLY A 113 7.62 -14.28 0.88
C GLY A 113 7.16 -15.75 0.86
N ARG A 114 7.96 -16.65 1.47
CA ARG A 114 7.75 -18.12 1.43
C ARG A 114 6.64 -18.65 2.34
N ILE A 115 6.32 -17.91 3.40
CA ILE A 115 5.31 -18.27 4.40
C ILE A 115 3.90 -17.76 4.06
N SER A 116 3.74 -17.06 2.93
CA SER A 116 2.44 -16.50 2.51
C SER A 116 1.40 -17.56 2.17
N LEU A 117 0.12 -17.18 2.29
CA LEU A 117 -0.98 -17.99 1.77
C LEU A 117 -0.85 -18.22 0.26
N ALA A 118 -0.37 -17.23 -0.50
CA ALA A 118 -0.11 -17.39 -1.93
C ALA A 118 0.94 -18.48 -2.21
N ALA A 119 2.05 -18.50 -1.47
CA ALA A 119 3.06 -19.54 -1.60
C ALA A 119 2.50 -20.93 -1.26
N ARG A 120 1.74 -21.04 -0.16
CA ARG A 120 1.06 -22.28 0.24
C ARG A 120 0.09 -22.79 -0.83
N ASN A 121 -0.72 -21.90 -1.39
CA ASN A 121 -1.71 -22.24 -2.41
C ASN A 121 -1.02 -22.70 -3.71
N LYS A 122 0.07 -22.03 -4.12
CA LYS A 122 0.88 -22.44 -5.28
C LYS A 122 1.51 -23.82 -5.08
N ALA A 123 2.06 -24.10 -3.89
CA ALA A 123 2.63 -25.40 -3.56
C ALA A 123 1.56 -26.51 -3.62
N LYS A 124 0.38 -26.26 -3.04
CA LYS A 124 -0.75 -27.20 -3.07
C LYS A 124 -1.22 -27.49 -4.51
N ALA A 125 -1.37 -26.44 -5.33
CA ALA A 125 -1.76 -26.58 -6.74
C ALA A 125 -0.74 -27.41 -7.54
N ASN A 126 0.56 -27.18 -7.34
CA ASN A 126 1.62 -27.95 -7.98
C ASN A 126 1.61 -29.43 -7.57
N SER A 127 1.35 -29.72 -6.29
CA SER A 127 1.24 -31.10 -5.80
C SER A 127 0.06 -31.85 -6.43
N VAL A 128 -1.11 -31.20 -6.55
CA VAL A 128 -2.29 -31.78 -7.21
C VAL A 128 -2.02 -32.02 -8.71
N ARG A 129 -1.43 -31.04 -9.40
CA ARG A 129 -1.06 -31.16 -10.81
C ARG A 129 -0.10 -32.33 -11.06
N MET A 130 0.92 -32.49 -10.21
CA MET A 130 1.88 -33.60 -10.29
C MET A 130 1.20 -34.96 -10.11
N LYS A 131 0.26 -35.09 -9.16
CA LYS A 131 -0.52 -36.31 -8.98
C LYS A 131 -1.34 -36.64 -10.23
N LEU A 132 -2.00 -35.65 -10.81
CA LEU A 132 -2.83 -35.85 -12.01
C LEU A 132 -2.00 -36.31 -13.22
N ILE A 133 -0.84 -35.69 -13.45
CA ILE A 133 0.08 -36.07 -14.53
C ILE A 133 0.54 -37.53 -14.35
N LYS A 134 0.83 -37.94 -13.11
CA LYS A 134 1.23 -39.32 -12.81
C LYS A 134 0.11 -40.32 -13.10
N GLU A 135 -1.14 -40.00 -12.75
CA GLU A 135 -2.29 -40.88 -13.06
C GLU A 135 -2.56 -40.95 -14.57
N ILE A 136 -2.50 -39.83 -15.30
CA ILE A 136 -2.67 -39.82 -16.77
C ILE A 136 -1.61 -40.70 -17.45
N ASN A 137 -0.36 -40.62 -16.99
CA ASN A 137 0.72 -41.43 -17.57
C ASN A 137 0.57 -42.93 -17.28
N LYS A 138 -0.15 -43.35 -16.22
CA LYS A 138 -0.44 -44.77 -15.97
C LYS A 138 -1.48 -45.34 -16.95
N VAL A 139 -2.40 -44.51 -17.44
CA VAL A 139 -3.50 -44.93 -18.33
C VAL A 139 -3.07 -44.95 -19.81
N LYS A 140 -1.95 -44.30 -20.15
CA LYS A 140 -1.37 -44.24 -21.50
C LYS A 140 -0.39 -45.38 -21.82
N ILE A 141 -0.24 -46.36 -20.92
CA ILE A 141 0.50 -47.62 -21.12
C ILE A 141 -0.54 -48.72 -21.36
#